data_AF-A0A3P8DLQ0-F1
#
_entry.id   AF-A0A3P8DLQ0-F1
#
_cell.length_a   1.000
_cell.length_b   1.000
_cell.length_c   1.000
_cell.angle_alpha   90.00
_cell.angle_beta   90.00
_cell.angle_gamma   90.00
#
_symmetry.space_group_name_H-M   'P 1'
#
loop_
_entity.id
_entity.type
_entity.pdbx_description
1 polymer ?
#
loop_
_entity_poly.entity_id
_entity_poly.type
_entity_poly.pdbx_seq_one_letter_code
_entity_poly.pdbx_strand_id
1 'polypeptide(L)'
;MIKDGDMCLFDMGPEYNCYASDVTTSFPANGKFTEKQKVVYNAVLEANQAVFKAAKPGVRWTDMHILSEKVILTHLKKAGLLTGDVDEMLSARLGAVFMPHGLGHLIGLDVHDCGGYLGVQLTVGRRSELVLCISVLIGRHTTI
;
A
#
# COMPACT_ATOMS: atom_id res chain seq x y z
N MET A 1 -3.86 19.26 16.72
CA MET A 1 -2.48 19.75 16.45
C MET A 1 -1.56 18.55 16.27
N ILE A 2 -0.61 18.66 15.33
CA ILE A 2 0.46 17.69 15.08
C ILE A 2 1.51 17.81 16.21
N LYS A 3 2.00 16.70 16.74
CA LYS A 3 2.95 16.67 17.85
C LYS A 3 4.32 16.15 17.42
N ASP A 4 5.34 16.47 18.21
CA ASP A 4 6.66 15.87 18.07
C ASP A 4 6.57 14.34 18.21
N GLY A 5 7.28 13.63 17.33
CA GLY A 5 7.25 12.16 17.24
C GLY A 5 6.07 11.56 16.49
N ASP A 6 5.07 12.34 16.05
CA ASP A 6 3.98 11.82 15.22
C ASP A 6 4.48 11.43 13.82
N MET A 7 3.82 10.43 13.22
CA MET A 7 3.88 10.20 11.76
C MET A 7 2.78 11.01 11.10
N CYS A 8 3.12 11.71 10.02
CA CYS A 8 2.17 12.31 9.09
C CYS A 8 1.95 11.36 7.92
N LEU A 9 0.69 11.18 7.55
CA LEU A 9 0.26 10.57 6.29
C LEU A 9 -0.60 11.61 5.59
N PHE A 10 -0.07 12.17 4.50
CA PHE A 10 -0.74 13.20 3.72
C PHE A 10 -1.16 12.59 2.40
N ASP A 11 -2.46 12.48 2.20
CA ASP A 11 -3.06 11.96 0.98
C ASP A 11 -3.75 13.11 0.23
N MET A 12 -3.12 13.56 -0.85
CA MET A 12 -3.48 14.80 -1.53
C MET A 12 -3.20 14.69 -3.02
N GLY A 13 -4.11 15.23 -3.83
CA GLY A 13 -3.96 15.24 -5.28
C GLY A 13 -4.73 16.40 -5.91
N PRO A 14 -4.07 17.33 -6.62
CA PRO A 14 -4.76 18.35 -7.39
C PRO A 14 -5.43 17.76 -8.65
N GLU A 15 -6.47 18.44 -9.11
CA GLU A 15 -7.05 18.23 -10.43
C GLU A 15 -6.58 19.35 -11.37
N TYR A 16 -6.21 19.01 -12.61
CA TYR A 16 -5.87 19.99 -13.63
C TYR A 16 -6.55 19.63 -14.96
N ASN A 17 -7.29 20.58 -15.54
CA ASN A 17 -8.11 20.36 -16.73
C ASN A 17 -8.99 19.09 -16.64
N CYS A 18 -9.61 18.88 -15.48
CA CYS A 18 -10.43 17.70 -15.18
C CYS A 18 -9.68 16.36 -15.14
N TYR A 19 -8.34 16.35 -15.15
CA TYR A 19 -7.56 15.15 -14.86
C TYR A 19 -7.13 15.15 -13.39
N ALA A 20 -7.48 14.09 -12.69
CA ALA A 20 -7.12 13.88 -11.30
C ALA A 20 -5.66 13.44 -11.17
N SER A 21 -5.06 13.76 -10.03
CA SER A 21 -3.85 13.12 -9.52
C SER A 21 -4.13 12.64 -8.10
N ASP A 22 -3.35 11.68 -7.62
CA ASP A 22 -3.53 11.08 -6.30
C ASP A 22 -2.19 10.62 -5.73
N VAL A 23 -1.72 11.29 -4.68
CA VAL A 23 -0.40 11.07 -4.10
C VAL A 23 -0.48 11.07 -2.59
N THR A 24 -0.14 9.92 -2.01
CA THR A 24 0.09 9.79 -0.57
C THR A 24 1.57 9.90 -0.23
N THR A 25 1.93 10.76 0.73
CA THR A 25 3.29 10.87 1.30
C THR A 25 3.25 10.62 2.80
N SER A 26 4.14 9.75 3.31
CA SER A 26 4.30 9.47 4.74
C SER A 26 5.65 9.92 5.26
N PHE A 27 5.69 10.68 6.36
CA PHE A 27 6.92 11.23 6.93
C PHE A 27 6.77 11.56 8.42
N PRO A 28 7.86 11.57 9.21
CA PRO A 28 7.81 12.00 10.61
C PRO A 28 7.59 13.50 10.70
N ALA A 29 6.68 13.95 11.56
CA ALA A 29 6.33 15.35 11.74
C ALA A 29 7.54 16.24 12.11
N ASN A 30 8.51 15.66 12.80
CA ASN A 30 9.74 16.34 13.24
C ASN A 30 10.94 16.15 12.28
N GLY A 31 10.72 15.53 11.11
CA GLY A 31 11.74 15.30 10.09
C GLY A 31 12.73 14.16 10.39
N LYS A 32 12.59 13.42 11.49
CA LYS A 32 13.48 12.30 11.86
C LYS A 32 12.71 11.04 12.19
N PHE A 33 12.95 9.99 11.41
CA PHE A 33 12.34 8.69 11.69
C PHE A 33 12.99 8.05 12.92
N THR A 34 12.15 7.61 13.86
CA THR A 34 12.53 6.65 14.91
C THR A 34 12.68 5.25 14.32
N GLU A 35 13.38 4.35 15.00
CA GLU A 35 13.56 2.96 14.52
C GLU A 35 12.23 2.23 14.30
N LYS A 36 11.24 2.43 15.18
CA LYS A 36 9.90 1.85 15.01
C LYS A 36 9.19 2.39 13.76
N GLN A 37 9.30 3.70 13.48
CA GLN A 37 8.72 4.29 12.28
C GLN A 37 9.42 3.80 11.01
N LYS A 38 10.76 3.66 11.03
CA LYS A 38 11.54 3.12 9.90
C LYS A 38 11.10 1.70 9.54
N VAL A 39 10.86 0.84 10.53
CA VAL A 39 10.40 -0.53 10.30
C VAL A 39 9.12 -0.55 9.47
N VAL A 40 8.12 0.25 9.85
CA VAL A 40 6.83 0.28 9.14
C VAL A 40 6.98 0.96 7.78
N TYR A 41 7.69 2.08 7.72
CA TYR A 41 7.93 2.82 6.48
C TYR A 41 8.64 1.96 5.43
N ASN A 42 9.69 1.23 5.84
CA ASN A 42 10.44 0.36 4.94
C ASN A 42 9.64 -0.86 4.48
N ALA A 43 8.74 -1.40 5.32
CA ALA A 43 7.82 -2.46 4.89
C ALA A 43 6.90 -2.01 3.74
N VAL A 44 6.34 -0.80 3.86
CA VAL A 44 5.52 -0.17 2.80
C VAL A 44 6.37 0.12 1.56
N LEU A 45 7.56 0.70 1.73
CA LEU A 45 8.46 1.05 0.63
C LEU A 45 8.90 -0.19 -0.16
N GLU A 46 9.28 -1.27 0.53
CA GLU A 46 9.68 -2.53 -0.12
C GLU A 46 8.52 -3.15 -0.89
N ALA A 47 7.31 -3.14 -0.34
CA ALA A 47 6.11 -3.62 -1.02
C ALA A 47 5.78 -2.79 -2.27
N ASN A 48 5.93 -1.46 -2.18
CA ASN A 48 5.73 -0.54 -3.29
C ASN A 48 6.72 -0.79 -4.44
N GLN A 49 8.00 -0.91 -4.11
CA GLN A 49 9.05 -1.23 -5.08
C GLN A 49 8.85 -2.62 -5.70
N ALA A 50 8.43 -3.61 -4.91
CA ALA A 50 8.16 -4.97 -5.41
C ALA A 50 7.00 -4.99 -6.41
N VAL A 51 5.91 -4.27 -6.12
CA VAL A 51 4.77 -4.14 -7.05
C VAL A 51 5.20 -3.41 -8.32
N PHE A 52 5.88 -2.26 -8.21
CA PHE A 52 6.37 -1.53 -9.39
C PHE A 52 7.28 -2.38 -10.29
N LYS A 53 8.15 -3.20 -9.69
CA LYS A 53 9.04 -4.10 -10.43
C LYS A 53 8.29 -5.26 -11.11
N ALA A 54 7.22 -5.76 -10.49
CA ALA A 54 6.44 -6.87 -11.00
C ALA A 54 5.35 -6.44 -12.00
N ALA A 55 4.91 -5.19 -11.94
CA ALA A 55 3.88 -4.61 -12.78
C ALA A 55 4.31 -4.59 -14.25
N LYS A 56 3.62 -5.36 -15.08
CA LYS A 56 3.80 -5.39 -16.55
C LYS A 56 2.50 -5.82 -17.23
N PRO A 57 2.32 -5.50 -18.52
CA PRO A 57 1.12 -5.86 -19.26
C PRO A 57 0.72 -7.32 -19.10
N GLY A 58 -0.56 -7.56 -18.80
CA GLY A 58 -1.13 -8.91 -18.64
C GLY A 58 -1.07 -9.50 -17.23
N VAL A 59 -0.33 -8.90 -16.29
CA VAL A 59 -0.34 -9.31 -14.89
C VAL A 59 -1.67 -8.93 -14.23
N ARG A 60 -2.26 -9.83 -13.45
CA ARG A 60 -3.51 -9.56 -12.73
C ARG A 60 -3.27 -8.60 -11.57
N TRP A 61 -4.13 -7.61 -11.41
CA TRP A 61 -4.02 -6.64 -10.30
C TRP A 61 -4.14 -7.30 -8.92
N THR A 62 -4.96 -8.34 -8.80
CA THR A 62 -5.11 -9.14 -7.57
C THR A 62 -3.82 -9.82 -7.14
N ASP A 63 -3.00 -10.25 -8.09
CA ASP A 63 -1.73 -10.92 -7.78
C ASP A 63 -0.72 -9.90 -7.24
N MET A 64 -0.80 -8.64 -7.68
CA MET A 64 -0.03 -7.55 -7.10
C MET A 64 -0.45 -7.23 -5.67
N HIS A 65 -1.76 -7.26 -5.37
CA HIS A 65 -2.26 -7.05 -4.00
C HIS A 65 -1.72 -8.13 -3.06
N ILE A 66 -1.76 -9.39 -3.47
CA ILE A 66 -1.21 -10.52 -2.70
C ILE A 66 0.32 -10.39 -2.56
N LEU A 67 1.02 -9.95 -3.61
CA LEU A 67 2.46 -9.68 -3.55
C LEU A 67 2.79 -8.62 -2.48
N SER A 68 2.04 -7.51 -2.47
CA SER A 68 2.19 -6.45 -1.46
C SER A 68 1.97 -7.00 -0.04
N GLU A 69 0.86 -7.72 0.19
CA GLU A 69 0.58 -8.37 1.49
C GLU A 69 1.75 -9.29 1.91
N LYS A 70 2.27 -10.11 1.00
CA LYS A 70 3.37 -11.04 1.28
C LYS A 70 4.65 -10.32 1.70
N VAL A 71 5.01 -9.22 1.01
CA VAL A 71 6.19 -8.42 1.35
C VAL A 71 6.03 -7.76 2.71
N ILE A 72 4.87 -7.14 2.98
CA ILE A 72 4.57 -6.52 4.28
C ILE A 72 4.68 -7.56 5.41
N LEU A 73 4.01 -8.70 5.31
CA LEU A 73 4.05 -9.75 6.33
C LEU A 73 5.46 -10.29 6.55
N THR A 74 6.22 -10.48 5.47
CA THR A 74 7.63 -10.91 5.54
C THR A 74 8.48 -9.88 6.29
N HIS A 75 8.30 -8.59 6.01
CA HIS A 75 9.03 -7.53 6.67
C HIS A 75 8.65 -7.40 8.15
N LEU A 76 7.35 -7.48 8.49
CA LEU A 76 6.88 -7.45 9.88
C LEU A 76 7.38 -8.65 10.69
N LYS A 77 7.41 -9.85 10.07
CA LYS A 77 8.04 -11.05 10.66
C LYS A 77 9.53 -10.84 10.92
N LYS A 78 10.29 -10.33 9.94
CA LYS A 78 11.73 -10.02 10.11
C LYS A 78 11.98 -9.02 11.24
N ALA A 79 11.05 -8.09 11.46
CA ALA A 79 11.12 -7.10 12.54
C ALA A 79 10.68 -7.67 13.91
N GLY A 80 10.28 -8.94 13.99
CA GLY A 80 9.83 -9.59 15.22
C GLY A 80 8.41 -9.22 15.65
N LEU A 81 7.62 -8.57 14.79
CA LEU A 81 6.23 -8.19 15.08
C LEU A 81 5.23 -9.31 14.79
N LEU A 82 5.64 -10.29 13.98
CA LEU A 82 4.85 -11.47 13.64
C LEU A 82 5.70 -12.73 13.81
N THR A 83 5.06 -13.83 14.19
CA THR A 83 5.67 -15.15 14.34
C THR A 83 4.88 -16.19 13.55
N GLY A 84 5.55 -17.19 12.99
CA GLY A 84 4.93 -18.24 12.17
C GLY A 84 5.35 -18.19 10.71
N ASP A 85 4.67 -18.95 9.85
CA ASP A 85 4.93 -19.01 8.42
C ASP A 85 4.18 -17.92 7.63
N VAL A 86 4.80 -17.34 6.60
CA VAL A 86 4.21 -16.22 5.84
C VAL A 86 3.09 -16.71 4.92
N ASP A 87 3.20 -17.89 4.33
CA ASP A 87 2.19 -18.44 3.44
C ASP A 87 0.94 -18.88 4.24
N GLU A 88 1.12 -19.36 5.47
CA GLU A 88 0.03 -19.57 6.44
C GLU A 88 -0.68 -18.24 6.79
N MET A 89 0.09 -17.17 7.07
CA MET A 89 -0.47 -15.84 7.36
C MET A 89 -1.30 -15.29 6.18
N LEU A 90 -0.83 -15.48 4.95
CA LEU A 90 -1.55 -15.08 3.73
C LEU A 90 -2.85 -15.90 3.57
N SER A 91 -2.78 -17.21 3.79
CA SER A 91 -3.95 -18.09 3.73
C SER A 91 -5.00 -17.70 4.77
N ALA A 92 -4.57 -17.25 5.95
CA ALA A 92 -5.43 -16.72 7.01
C ALA A 92 -5.90 -15.27 6.76
N ARG A 93 -5.57 -14.66 5.62
CA ARG A 93 -5.88 -13.25 5.28
C ARG A 93 -5.33 -12.24 6.28
N LEU A 94 -4.23 -12.55 6.97
CA LEU A 94 -3.62 -11.63 7.95
C LEU A 94 -3.13 -10.33 7.29
N GLY A 95 -2.74 -10.37 6.02
CA GLY A 95 -2.36 -9.17 5.26
C GLY A 95 -3.45 -8.09 5.27
N ALA A 96 -4.73 -8.49 5.21
CA ALA A 96 -5.86 -7.58 5.22
C ALA A 96 -6.07 -6.87 6.57
N VAL A 97 -5.49 -7.39 7.66
CA VAL A 97 -5.49 -6.69 8.96
C VAL A 97 -4.62 -5.44 8.92
N PHE A 98 -3.50 -5.51 8.18
CA PHE A 98 -2.54 -4.41 8.06
C PHE A 98 -2.78 -3.52 6.84
N MET A 99 -3.35 -4.06 5.76
CA MET A 99 -3.71 -3.34 4.55
C MET A 99 -5.18 -3.66 4.20
N PRO A 100 -6.16 -3.03 4.87
CA PRO A 100 -7.58 -3.36 4.71
C PRO A 100 -8.21 -2.81 3.43
N HIS A 101 -7.51 -1.92 2.73
CA HIS A 101 -7.95 -1.32 1.47
C HIS A 101 -7.41 -2.09 0.26
N GLY A 102 -7.98 -1.83 -0.92
CA GLY A 102 -7.42 -2.31 -2.18
C GLY A 102 -6.00 -1.78 -2.40
N LEU A 103 -5.19 -2.51 -3.17
CA LEU A 103 -3.82 -2.07 -3.49
C LEU A 103 -3.76 -0.72 -4.23
N GLY A 104 -4.84 -0.38 -4.91
CA GLY A 104 -4.96 0.82 -5.73
C GLY A 104 -6.06 0.67 -6.77
N HIS A 105 -6.27 1.72 -7.55
CA HIS A 105 -7.38 1.86 -8.49
C HIS A 105 -6.91 2.54 -9.78
N LEU A 106 -7.80 2.56 -10.77
CA LEU A 106 -7.60 3.35 -11.98
C LEU A 106 -7.75 4.83 -11.63
N ILE A 107 -6.97 5.68 -12.31
CA ILE A 107 -7.10 7.14 -12.25
C ILE A 107 -7.17 7.72 -13.66
N GLY A 108 -7.91 8.81 -13.79
CA GLY A 108 -8.07 9.52 -15.05
C GLY A 108 -8.80 10.83 -14.83
N LEU A 109 -10.03 10.93 -15.33
CA LEU A 109 -10.86 12.12 -15.06
C LEU A 109 -11.39 12.12 -13.63
N ASP A 110 -11.79 10.96 -13.13
CA ASP A 110 -12.11 10.75 -11.72
C ASP A 110 -10.90 10.19 -10.99
N VAL A 111 -10.76 10.52 -9.69
CA VAL A 111 -9.72 9.92 -8.82
C VAL A 111 -9.87 8.41 -8.74
N HIS A 112 -11.11 7.93 -8.66
CA HIS A 112 -11.48 6.53 -8.80
C HIS A 112 -12.16 6.34 -10.16
N ASP A 113 -11.34 6.15 -11.19
CA ASP A 113 -11.82 6.14 -12.57
C ASP A 113 -12.59 4.86 -12.93
N CYS A 114 -13.41 4.98 -13.96
CA CYS A 114 -14.28 3.94 -14.47
C CYS A 114 -13.52 2.73 -15.08
N GLY A 115 -14.23 1.62 -15.29
CA GLY A 115 -13.69 0.46 -16.03
C GLY A 115 -12.94 -0.59 -15.19
N GLY A 116 -12.87 -0.43 -13.87
CA GLY A 116 -12.22 -1.40 -12.97
C GLY A 116 -12.95 -2.76 -12.83
N TYR A 117 -14.27 -2.79 -13.08
CA TYR A 117 -15.14 -3.96 -12.83
C TYR A 117 -16.03 -4.31 -14.03
N LEU A 118 -15.42 -4.69 -15.16
CA LEU A 118 -16.13 -5.00 -16.41
C LEU A 118 -16.52 -6.49 -16.57
N GLY A 119 -16.57 -7.27 -15.47
CA GLY A 119 -16.82 -8.72 -15.51
C GLY A 119 -15.65 -9.57 -16.06
N VAL A 120 -14.53 -8.93 -16.34
CA VAL A 120 -13.26 -9.52 -16.79
C VAL A 120 -12.15 -9.04 -15.86
N GLN A 121 -11.16 -9.89 -15.59
CA GLN A 121 -10.11 -9.56 -14.63
C GLN A 121 -9.36 -8.28 -15.01
N LEU A 122 -9.17 -7.38 -14.05
CA LEU A 122 -8.30 -6.21 -14.20
C LEU A 122 -6.84 -6.66 -14.29
N THR A 123 -6.16 -6.20 -15.34
CA THR A 123 -4.74 -6.46 -15.57
C THR A 123 -3.99 -5.15 -15.75
N VAL A 124 -2.72 -5.14 -15.35
CA VAL A 124 -1.82 -4.01 -15.55
C VAL A 124 -1.75 -3.69 -17.06
N GLY A 125 -1.76 -2.39 -17.40
CA GLY A 125 -1.67 -1.89 -18.77
C GLY A 125 -2.97 -1.93 -19.58
N ARG A 126 -4.10 -2.34 -18.96
CA ARG A 126 -5.41 -2.34 -19.62
C ARG A 126 -6.06 -0.96 -19.53
N ARG A 127 -5.71 -0.08 -20.48
CA ARG A 127 -6.40 1.18 -20.85
C ARG A 127 -6.27 2.42 -19.93
N SER A 128 -5.71 2.35 -18.73
CA SER A 128 -5.48 3.53 -17.88
C SER A 128 -4.29 3.37 -16.93
N GLU A 129 -3.83 4.49 -16.39
CA GLU A 129 -2.79 4.54 -15.36
C GLU A 129 -3.39 4.02 -14.04
N LEU A 130 -2.66 3.12 -13.37
CA LEU A 130 -3.03 2.58 -12.06
C LEU A 130 -2.30 3.38 -10.99
N VAL A 131 -3.05 3.92 -10.03
CA VAL A 131 -2.46 4.47 -8.80
C VAL A 131 -2.16 3.31 -7.86
N LEU A 132 -0.96 3.32 -7.30
CA LEU A 132 -0.52 2.35 -6.30
C LEU A 132 -0.60 3.01 -4.92
N CYS A 133 -1.56 2.58 -4.10
CA CYS A 133 -1.71 3.05 -2.73
C CYS A 133 -1.37 1.90 -1.77
N ILE A 134 -0.16 1.95 -1.18
CA ILE A 134 0.25 0.99 -0.16
C ILE A 134 0.40 1.75 1.16
N SER A 135 -0.39 1.35 2.14
CA SER A 135 -0.26 1.81 3.52
C SER A 135 -0.34 0.60 4.45
N VAL A 136 0.35 0.70 5.60
CA VAL A 136 0.29 -0.31 6.66
C VAL A 136 -0.27 0.35 7.90
N LEU A 137 -1.43 -0.14 8.35
CA LEU A 137 -2.07 0.28 9.59
C LEU A 137 -1.64 -0.65 10.72
N ILE A 138 -0.64 -0.23 11.50
CA ILE A 138 -0.34 -0.85 12.80
C ILE A 138 -1.08 -0.03 13.86
N GLY A 139 -2.19 -0.57 14.37
CA GLY A 139 -2.97 0.08 15.41
C GLY A 139 -2.14 0.34 16.68
N ARG A 140 -2.44 1.43 17.40
CA ARG A 140 -1.83 1.78 18.71
C ARG A 140 -2.17 0.79 19.85
N HIS A 141 -2.73 -0.39 19.58
CA HIS A 141 -3.32 -1.28 20.59
C HIS A 141 -2.68 -2.67 20.72
N THR A 142 -1.53 -2.94 20.10
CA THR A 142 -0.73 -4.12 20.45
C THR A 142 0.40 -3.71 21.38
N THR A 143 0.11 -3.75 22.67
CA THR A 143 1.12 -3.91 23.71
C THR A 143 1.87 -5.22 23.42
N ILE A 144 3.21 -5.15 23.49
CA ILE A 144 4.14 -6.28 23.40
C ILE A 144 3.73 -7.36 24.41
#